data_AF-A0A7W5FJ02-F1
#
_entry.id   AF-A0A7W5FJ02-F1
#
_cell.length_a   1.000
_cell.length_b   1.000
_cell.length_c   1.000
_cell.angle_alpha   90.00
_cell.angle_beta   90.00
_cell.angle_gamma   90.00
#
_symmetry.space_group_name_H-M   'P 1'
#
loop_
_entity.id
_entity.type
_entity.pdbx_description
1 polymer ?
#
loop_
_entity_poly.entity_id
_entity_poly.type
_entity_poly.pdbx_seq_one_letter_code
_entity_poly.pdbx_strand_id
1 'polypeptide(L)'
;MDSQPFPVDAPVDVAGAARLASGCLMAEQASALARWVGRPGRTVTAGRVVRRADVAAAGTAVGVPVPDRVRTAADVPALHRPWSFALGSGLLKISGSVATAGPAWEQRSPSTDIETLDAWWAGFHAVCTAESDTRREGSVLILALAFLEAVTMPDGTDPDSLWNRVVALVERREDDEDPLGWGYVRSLTQYADHETRDPFAGLVDLLRRLGAVTGHDSATVAVTALGRWSLTQAQADRPRTVTLDMPADAVVEVLANHVHRGTDPWPAARRWLEYRRPTDAARELLIAAADLSAAARIGAGDVADSLGDQALAAWQAVEHLPNLGAHARASVTAIADDEPRIAPADARWLAVEFATTALDGSGPDEALTVLFDRLPGEGLEARMNVASGVDHPDAARVTAAVQQFLDSGAIPSIDQVYQLKVGLMRWRPPIWRRILVPSTITLDDLHAVIQILFGWDGDHLHQFEISGKRYSDPFFDLGGDEQDESGVRLRDVFAGAATKIRYEYDFGASWWHEITLERTTQRDHGITYPLCTGFSGDSPIEYWSEDDPQEPEPFDLTETNRHLASLNSTGDEDR
;
A
#
# COMPACT_ATOMS: atom_id res chain seq x y z
N MET A 1 11.44 14.09 26.93
CA MET A 1 11.58 13.24 28.14
C MET A 1 12.02 11.88 27.63
N ASP A 2 13.33 11.62 27.68
CA ASP A 2 13.91 10.37 27.19
C ASP A 2 13.25 9.18 27.87
N SER A 3 12.48 8.42 27.09
CA SER A 3 11.75 7.27 27.58
C SER A 3 12.33 6.07 26.87
N GLN A 4 13.25 5.36 27.54
CA GLN A 4 13.72 4.06 27.06
C GLN A 4 12.51 3.14 26.78
N PRO A 5 12.57 2.27 25.76
CA PRO A 5 11.58 1.21 25.60
C PRO A 5 11.55 0.38 26.88
N PHE A 6 10.40 0.35 27.56
CA PHE A 6 10.24 -0.47 28.76
C PHE A 6 10.41 -1.95 28.38
N PRO A 7 11.15 -2.74 29.19
CA PRO A 7 11.51 -4.08 28.80
C PRO A 7 10.28 -4.99 28.86
N VAL A 8 9.90 -5.57 27.73
CA VAL A 8 9.12 -6.82 27.73
C VAL A 8 10.11 -7.97 27.96
N ASP A 9 10.84 -7.94 29.08
CA ASP A 9 11.92 -8.89 29.41
C ASP A 9 11.40 -10.26 29.91
N ALA A 10 10.08 -10.47 29.88
CA ALA A 10 9.51 -11.78 30.16
C ALA A 10 9.51 -12.61 28.86
N PRO A 11 10.21 -13.77 28.81
CA PRO A 11 10.16 -14.63 27.63
C PRO A 11 8.71 -15.02 27.33
N VAL A 12 8.28 -14.77 26.10
CA VAL A 12 6.93 -15.08 25.65
C VAL A 12 6.79 -16.60 25.54
N ASP A 13 5.79 -17.17 26.21
CA ASP A 13 5.43 -18.58 26.06
C ASP A 13 4.81 -18.82 24.67
N VAL A 14 5.65 -19.12 23.69
CA VAL A 14 5.27 -19.37 22.28
C VAL A 14 4.24 -20.49 22.17
N ALA A 15 4.45 -21.60 22.88
CA ALA A 15 3.53 -22.73 22.86
C ALA A 15 2.18 -22.38 23.49
N GLY A 16 2.18 -21.58 24.57
CA GLY A 16 0.97 -21.02 25.17
C GLY A 16 0.22 -20.07 24.25
N ALA A 17 0.94 -19.19 23.56
CA ALA A 17 0.37 -18.27 22.57
C ALA A 17 -0.26 -19.04 21.40
N ALA A 18 0.41 -20.06 20.86
CA ALA A 18 -0.09 -20.87 19.74
C ALA A 18 -1.38 -21.65 20.11
N ARG A 19 -1.46 -22.18 21.34
CA ARG A 19 -2.69 -22.80 21.85
C ARG A 19 -3.85 -21.82 21.93
N LEU A 20 -3.61 -20.59 22.42
CA LEU A 20 -4.61 -19.54 22.45
C LEU A 20 -5.03 -19.10 21.05
N ALA A 21 -4.08 -18.99 20.12
CA ALA A 21 -4.32 -18.58 18.73
C ALA A 21 -5.23 -19.59 18.01
N SER A 22 -5.00 -20.89 18.20
CA SER A 22 -5.83 -21.95 17.60
C SER A 22 -7.18 -22.13 18.29
N GLY A 23 -7.25 -21.87 19.60
CA GLY A 23 -8.43 -22.12 20.43
C GLY A 23 -9.32 -20.89 20.68
N CYS A 24 -9.02 -19.74 20.08
CA CYS A 24 -9.84 -18.55 20.26
C CYS A 24 -11.13 -18.63 19.43
N LEU A 25 -12.18 -17.94 19.89
CA LEU A 25 -13.49 -17.96 19.23
C LEU A 25 -13.40 -17.48 17.78
N MET A 26 -12.51 -16.53 17.47
CA MET A 26 -12.29 -16.04 16.11
C MET A 26 -11.80 -17.15 15.18
N ALA A 27 -10.82 -17.95 15.60
CA ALA A 27 -10.28 -19.06 14.82
C ALA A 27 -11.32 -20.18 14.62
N GLU A 28 -12.14 -20.46 15.64
CA GLU A 28 -13.24 -21.43 15.54
C GLU A 28 -14.30 -20.99 14.51
N GLN A 29 -14.71 -19.72 14.55
CA GLN A 29 -15.68 -19.14 13.63
C GLN A 29 -15.12 -19.06 12.20
N ALA A 30 -13.86 -18.65 12.03
CA ALA A 30 -13.18 -18.63 10.74
C ALA A 30 -13.10 -20.04 10.13
N SER A 31 -12.77 -21.05 10.94
CA SER A 31 -12.77 -22.45 10.53
C SER A 31 -14.16 -22.95 10.14
N ALA A 32 -15.22 -22.47 10.81
CA ALA A 32 -16.59 -22.80 10.46
C ALA A 32 -17.02 -22.19 9.12
N LEU A 33 -16.57 -20.96 8.81
CA LEU A 33 -16.77 -20.35 7.49
C LEU A 33 -16.03 -21.13 6.40
N ALA A 34 -14.78 -21.54 6.65
CA ALA A 34 -14.01 -22.35 5.70
C ALA A 34 -14.73 -23.69 5.37
N ARG A 35 -15.29 -24.35 6.39
CA ARG A 35 -16.15 -25.54 6.20
C ARG A 35 -17.40 -25.25 5.38
N TRP A 36 -18.06 -24.13 5.66
CA TRP A 36 -19.30 -23.74 4.99
C TRP A 36 -19.09 -23.33 3.52
N VAL A 37 -17.94 -22.72 3.19
CA VAL A 37 -17.55 -22.41 1.81
C VAL A 37 -17.34 -23.70 1.03
N GLY A 38 -16.57 -24.66 1.58
CA GLY A 38 -16.41 -26.00 1.04
C GLY A 38 -15.93 -26.05 -0.43
N ARG A 39 -16.24 -27.16 -1.13
CA ARG A 39 -16.03 -27.35 -2.57
C ARG A 39 -17.40 -27.47 -3.27
N PRO A 40 -17.66 -26.79 -4.41
CA PRO A 40 -16.70 -26.11 -5.30
C PRO A 40 -16.28 -24.68 -4.89
N GLY A 41 -16.69 -24.19 -3.71
CA GLY A 41 -16.50 -22.80 -3.28
C GLY A 41 -17.77 -21.97 -3.39
N ARG A 42 -17.73 -20.71 -2.98
CA ARG A 42 -18.89 -19.80 -2.96
C ARG A 42 -18.57 -18.47 -3.59
N THR A 43 -19.51 -17.93 -4.36
CA THR A 43 -19.30 -16.64 -5.02
C THR A 43 -19.42 -15.48 -4.03
N VAL A 44 -18.53 -14.49 -4.14
CA VAL A 44 -18.49 -13.27 -3.31
C VAL A 44 -18.97 -12.05 -4.10
N THR A 45 -19.08 -10.91 -3.44
CA THR A 45 -19.28 -9.60 -4.08
C THR A 45 -17.97 -9.03 -4.62
N ALA A 46 -18.02 -7.94 -5.39
CA ALA A 46 -16.83 -7.21 -5.81
C ALA A 46 -16.00 -6.71 -4.61
N GLY A 47 -16.67 -6.34 -3.51
CA GLY A 47 -16.01 -6.00 -2.23
C GLY A 47 -15.51 -7.21 -1.44
N ARG A 48 -15.35 -8.39 -2.06
CA ARG A 48 -14.75 -9.59 -1.46
C ARG A 48 -15.43 -10.12 -0.19
N VAL A 49 -16.70 -9.76 0.02
CA VAL A 49 -17.52 -10.22 1.15
C VAL A 49 -18.61 -11.20 0.72
N VAL A 50 -19.16 -11.92 1.70
CA VAL A 50 -20.29 -12.85 1.52
C VAL A 50 -21.46 -12.15 0.83
N ARG A 51 -22.05 -12.79 -0.17
CA ARG A 51 -23.23 -12.27 -0.88
C ARG A 51 -24.41 -12.17 0.06
N ARG A 52 -25.25 -11.15 -0.15
CA ARG A 52 -26.47 -10.91 0.66
C ARG A 52 -27.36 -12.16 0.79
N ALA A 53 -27.47 -12.95 -0.27
CA ALA A 53 -28.28 -14.18 -0.28
C ALA A 53 -27.72 -15.28 0.67
N ASP A 54 -26.42 -15.25 0.96
CA ASP A 54 -25.73 -16.26 1.73
C ASP A 54 -25.49 -15.86 3.20
N VAL A 55 -25.77 -14.60 3.58
CA VAL A 55 -25.44 -14.05 4.92
C VAL A 55 -26.12 -14.84 6.05
N ALA A 56 -27.40 -15.19 5.90
CA ALA A 56 -28.11 -15.97 6.91
C ALA A 56 -27.53 -17.39 7.08
N ALA A 57 -27.14 -18.02 5.97
CA ALA A 57 -26.52 -19.35 5.99
C ALA A 57 -25.11 -19.30 6.60
N ALA A 58 -24.32 -18.28 6.26
CA ALA A 58 -23.00 -18.06 6.83
C ALA A 58 -23.09 -17.74 8.33
N GLY A 59 -24.05 -16.92 8.75
CA GLY A 59 -24.32 -16.63 10.17
C GLY A 59 -24.68 -17.87 10.97
N THR A 60 -25.52 -18.74 10.40
CA THR A 60 -25.85 -20.05 11.00
C THR A 60 -24.61 -20.93 11.14
N ALA A 61 -23.71 -20.93 10.16
CA ALA A 61 -22.50 -21.73 10.19
C ALA A 61 -21.53 -21.35 11.32
N VAL A 62 -21.48 -20.06 11.68
CA VAL A 62 -20.62 -19.53 12.77
C VAL A 62 -21.36 -19.33 14.10
N GLY A 63 -22.67 -19.64 14.14
CA GLY A 63 -23.51 -19.49 15.33
C GLY A 63 -23.74 -18.03 15.75
N VAL A 64 -23.76 -17.08 14.81
CA VAL A 64 -24.01 -15.66 15.12
C VAL A 64 -25.37 -15.20 14.61
N PRO A 65 -26.10 -14.36 15.38
CA PRO A 65 -27.33 -13.76 14.90
C PRO A 65 -27.02 -12.78 13.78
N VAL A 66 -27.82 -12.84 12.71
CA VAL A 66 -27.73 -11.95 11.56
C VAL A 66 -29.06 -11.20 11.43
N PRO A 67 -29.06 -9.87 11.20
CA PRO A 67 -30.29 -9.13 10.95
C PRO A 67 -31.05 -9.61 9.70
N ASP A 68 -32.38 -9.57 9.74
CA ASP A 68 -33.24 -9.95 8.58
C ASP A 68 -32.97 -9.11 7.32
N ARG A 69 -32.51 -7.87 7.50
CA ARG A 69 -32.15 -6.95 6.43
C ARG A 69 -30.74 -6.43 6.64
N VAL A 70 -29.86 -6.81 5.72
CA VAL A 70 -28.47 -6.33 5.67
C VAL A 70 -28.21 -5.71 4.30
N ARG A 71 -27.53 -4.55 4.28
CA ARG A 71 -27.10 -3.90 3.03
C ARG A 71 -25.92 -4.65 2.44
N THR A 72 -24.93 -5.00 3.26
CA THR A 72 -23.79 -5.86 2.93
C THR A 72 -23.43 -6.74 4.12
N ALA A 73 -22.75 -7.87 3.89
CA ALA A 73 -22.23 -8.71 4.98
C ALA A 73 -21.20 -7.98 5.83
N ALA A 74 -20.52 -6.97 5.29
CA ALA A 74 -19.58 -6.12 6.02
C ALA A 74 -20.26 -5.34 7.17
N ASP A 75 -21.56 -5.05 7.07
CA ASP A 75 -22.31 -4.32 8.09
C ASP A 75 -22.72 -5.21 9.28
N VAL A 76 -22.32 -6.50 9.28
CA VAL A 76 -22.59 -7.44 10.36
C VAL A 76 -21.25 -7.84 10.99
N PRO A 77 -20.73 -7.08 11.98
CA PRO A 77 -19.40 -7.34 12.55
C PRO A 77 -19.21 -8.78 13.05
N ALA A 78 -20.25 -9.37 13.64
CA ALA A 78 -20.23 -10.74 14.13
C ALA A 78 -19.98 -11.80 13.03
N LEU A 79 -20.24 -11.47 11.76
CA LEU A 79 -19.94 -12.31 10.61
C LEU A 79 -18.71 -11.80 9.83
N HIS A 80 -18.57 -10.49 9.70
CA HIS A 80 -17.51 -9.89 8.90
C HIS A 80 -16.12 -10.13 9.52
N ARG A 81 -15.99 -9.99 10.85
CA ARG A 81 -14.75 -10.25 11.59
C ARG A 81 -14.18 -11.66 11.32
N PRO A 82 -14.91 -12.76 11.56
CA PRO A 82 -14.38 -14.09 11.28
C PRO A 82 -14.16 -14.36 9.79
N TRP A 83 -14.90 -13.69 8.89
CA TRP A 83 -14.65 -13.77 7.45
C TRP A 83 -13.32 -13.12 7.05
N SER A 84 -13.05 -11.91 7.52
CA SER A 84 -11.79 -11.20 7.28
C SER A 84 -10.61 -11.95 7.91
N PHE A 85 -10.79 -12.46 9.14
CA PHE A 85 -9.79 -13.31 9.79
C PHE A 85 -9.49 -14.57 8.97
N ALA A 86 -10.51 -15.24 8.42
CA ALA A 86 -10.33 -16.44 7.61
C ALA A 86 -9.54 -16.16 6.31
N LEU A 87 -9.74 -14.99 5.70
CA LEU A 87 -8.97 -14.56 4.53
C LEU A 87 -7.51 -14.24 4.89
N GLY A 88 -7.29 -13.45 5.96
CA GLY A 88 -5.94 -13.06 6.40
C GLY A 88 -5.09 -14.25 6.87
N SER A 89 -5.70 -15.18 7.62
CA SER A 89 -5.02 -16.40 8.09
C SER A 89 -4.82 -17.48 7.03
N GLY A 90 -5.28 -17.26 5.80
CA GLY A 90 -5.16 -18.22 4.70
C GLY A 90 -6.07 -19.45 4.83
N LEU A 91 -7.07 -19.45 5.72
CA LEU A 91 -8.11 -20.48 5.78
C LEU A 91 -9.06 -20.39 4.58
N LEU A 92 -9.26 -19.18 4.06
CA LEU A 92 -9.99 -18.89 2.84
C LEU A 92 -9.09 -18.13 1.87
N LYS A 93 -9.32 -18.32 0.57
CA LYS A 93 -8.78 -17.47 -0.49
C LYS A 93 -9.86 -17.09 -1.47
N ILE A 94 -9.73 -15.95 -2.11
CA ILE A 94 -10.63 -15.50 -3.17
C ILE A 94 -9.85 -15.46 -4.48
N SER A 95 -10.33 -16.18 -5.48
CA SER A 95 -9.79 -16.16 -6.84
C SER A 95 -10.89 -15.66 -7.78
N GLY A 96 -10.67 -14.49 -8.38
CA GLY A 96 -11.72 -13.77 -9.10
C GLY A 96 -12.91 -13.45 -8.19
N SER A 97 -14.07 -14.03 -8.48
CA SER A 97 -15.30 -13.81 -7.68
C SER A 97 -15.69 -15.00 -6.80
N VAL A 98 -14.81 -15.99 -6.61
CA VAL A 98 -15.13 -17.21 -5.87
C VAL A 98 -14.19 -17.36 -4.67
N ALA A 99 -14.78 -17.44 -3.47
CA ALA A 99 -14.10 -17.87 -2.26
C ALA A 99 -13.99 -19.39 -2.23
N THR A 100 -12.80 -19.89 -1.91
CA THR A 100 -12.47 -21.31 -1.78
C THR A 100 -11.64 -21.54 -0.51
N ALA A 101 -11.44 -22.81 -0.15
CA ALA A 101 -10.48 -23.17 0.88
C ALA A 101 -9.09 -22.62 0.53
N GLY A 102 -8.47 -21.93 1.49
CA GLY A 102 -7.11 -21.43 1.36
C GLY A 102 -6.06 -22.48 1.69
N PRO A 103 -4.77 -22.18 1.45
CA PRO A 103 -3.67 -23.13 1.64
C PRO A 103 -3.60 -23.70 3.06
N ALA A 104 -3.85 -22.87 4.09
CA ALA A 104 -3.81 -23.31 5.49
C ALA A 104 -4.93 -24.33 5.80
N TRP A 105 -6.06 -24.25 5.11
CA TRP A 105 -7.15 -25.22 5.22
C TRP A 105 -6.82 -26.55 4.52
N GLU A 106 -6.22 -26.47 3.32
CA GLU A 106 -5.91 -27.66 2.51
C GLU A 106 -4.77 -28.49 3.10
N GLN A 107 -3.81 -27.84 3.76
CA GLN A 107 -2.69 -28.50 4.46
C GLN A 107 -3.10 -29.16 5.78
N ARG A 108 -4.36 -28.99 6.23
CA ARG A 108 -4.92 -29.52 7.49
C ARG A 108 -4.10 -29.12 8.73
N SER A 109 -3.96 -27.81 8.92
CA SER A 109 -3.29 -27.08 10.02
C SER A 109 -1.82 -26.72 9.77
N PRO A 110 -1.36 -25.61 10.39
CA PRO A 110 0.06 -25.28 10.47
C PRO A 110 0.86 -26.42 11.09
N SER A 111 2.06 -26.68 10.59
CA SER A 111 2.93 -27.75 11.05
C SER A 111 3.71 -27.39 12.33
N THR A 112 3.77 -26.10 12.68
CA THR A 112 4.49 -25.60 13.86
C THR A 112 3.71 -24.52 14.64
N ASP A 113 4.13 -24.28 15.89
CA ASP A 113 3.60 -23.20 16.73
C ASP A 113 3.83 -21.82 16.09
N ILE A 114 4.95 -21.62 15.38
CA ILE A 114 5.29 -20.35 14.72
C ILE A 114 4.35 -20.11 13.54
N GLU A 115 4.17 -21.08 12.65
CA GLU A 115 3.23 -20.94 11.51
C GLU A 115 1.79 -20.68 11.98
N THR A 116 1.40 -21.24 13.14
CA THR A 116 0.10 -20.96 13.76
C THR A 116 -0.02 -19.51 14.20
N LEU A 117 1.03 -18.98 14.82
CA LEU A 117 1.08 -17.60 15.27
C LEU A 117 1.14 -16.61 14.11
N ASP A 118 1.90 -16.91 13.05
CA ASP A 118 1.99 -16.09 11.84
C ASP A 118 0.63 -16.03 11.13
N ALA A 119 -0.05 -17.17 10.96
CA ALA A 119 -1.39 -17.21 10.40
C ALA A 119 -2.40 -16.42 11.25
N TRP A 120 -2.30 -16.51 12.58
CA TRP A 120 -3.13 -15.71 13.48
C TRP A 120 -2.82 -14.22 13.37
N TRP A 121 -1.54 -13.82 13.26
CA TRP A 121 -1.10 -12.44 13.10
C TRP A 121 -1.66 -11.82 11.82
N ALA A 122 -1.52 -12.53 10.70
CA ALA A 122 -2.11 -12.11 9.43
C ALA A 122 -3.65 -12.02 9.51
N GLY A 123 -4.30 -12.94 10.21
CA GLY A 123 -5.74 -12.88 10.50
C GLY A 123 -6.14 -11.67 11.36
N PHE A 124 -5.37 -11.36 12.40
CA PHE A 124 -5.57 -10.21 13.28
C PHE A 124 -5.44 -8.90 12.51
N HIS A 125 -4.38 -8.75 11.71
CA HIS A 125 -4.20 -7.64 10.78
C HIS A 125 -5.41 -7.47 9.85
N ALA A 126 -5.87 -8.55 9.20
CA ALA A 126 -7.00 -8.49 8.28
C ALA A 126 -8.30 -8.02 8.96
N VAL A 127 -8.53 -8.39 10.22
CA VAL A 127 -9.69 -7.89 11.00
C VAL A 127 -9.53 -6.41 11.31
N CYS A 128 -8.36 -5.99 11.80
CA CYS A 128 -8.08 -4.59 12.10
C CYS A 128 -8.22 -3.72 10.84
N THR A 129 -7.65 -4.12 9.71
CA THR A 129 -7.76 -3.42 8.42
C THR A 129 -9.22 -3.30 7.97
N ALA A 130 -10.02 -4.36 8.13
CA ALA A 130 -11.42 -4.34 7.74
C ALA A 130 -12.29 -3.39 8.59
N GLU A 131 -11.87 -3.09 9.83
CA GLU A 131 -12.56 -2.18 10.75
C GLU A 131 -11.92 -0.79 10.86
N SER A 132 -10.80 -0.58 10.17
CA SER A 132 -10.13 0.71 10.09
C SER A 132 -10.91 1.72 9.25
N ASP A 133 -10.71 3.01 9.55
CA ASP A 133 -11.21 4.08 8.69
C ASP A 133 -10.50 3.99 7.34
N THR A 134 -11.23 4.14 6.24
CA THR A 134 -10.62 4.12 4.89
C THR A 134 -9.61 5.26 4.72
N ARG A 135 -9.76 6.34 5.49
CA ARG A 135 -8.80 7.46 5.53
C ARG A 135 -7.49 7.11 6.24
N ARG A 136 -7.49 6.09 7.11
CA ARG A 136 -6.33 5.66 7.92
C ARG A 136 -6.27 4.15 8.04
N GLU A 137 -5.58 3.54 7.08
CA GLU A 137 -5.25 2.12 7.14
C GLU A 137 -4.51 1.80 8.45
N GLY A 138 -4.92 0.74 9.14
CA GLY A 138 -4.28 0.28 10.36
C GLY A 138 -4.67 1.02 11.65
N SER A 139 -5.56 2.02 11.62
CA SER A 139 -6.00 2.75 12.83
C SER A 139 -6.49 1.84 13.97
N VAL A 140 -7.22 0.76 13.67
CA VAL A 140 -7.70 -0.20 14.67
C VAL A 140 -6.57 -1.07 15.19
N LEU A 141 -5.58 -1.41 14.36
CA LEU A 141 -4.40 -2.16 14.78
C LEU A 141 -3.56 -1.33 15.76
N ILE A 142 -3.32 -0.06 15.44
CA ILE A 142 -2.63 0.91 16.30
C ILE A 142 -3.33 1.01 17.64
N LEU A 143 -4.66 1.21 17.63
CA LEU A 143 -5.47 1.27 18.84
C LEU A 143 -5.40 -0.02 19.67
N ALA A 144 -5.55 -1.18 19.02
CA ALA A 144 -5.50 -2.47 19.68
C ALA A 144 -4.14 -2.72 20.36
N LEU A 145 -3.03 -2.41 19.68
CA LEU A 145 -1.69 -2.57 20.23
C LEU A 145 -1.39 -1.56 21.34
N ALA A 146 -1.80 -0.30 21.18
CA ALA A 146 -1.71 0.71 22.23
C ALA A 146 -2.49 0.29 23.49
N PHE A 147 -3.69 -0.28 23.31
CA PHE A 147 -4.49 -0.81 24.40
C PHE A 147 -3.81 -1.99 25.11
N LEU A 148 -3.33 -2.98 24.36
CA LEU A 148 -2.59 -4.11 24.94
C LEU A 148 -1.37 -3.63 25.74
N GLU A 149 -0.60 -2.70 25.18
CA GLU A 149 0.57 -2.12 25.85
C GLU A 149 0.16 -1.38 27.14
N ALA A 150 -0.88 -0.54 27.09
CA ALA A 150 -1.38 0.20 28.25
C ALA A 150 -1.83 -0.70 29.41
N VAL A 151 -2.47 -1.84 29.11
CA VAL A 151 -2.93 -2.81 30.13
C VAL A 151 -1.74 -3.53 30.79
N THR A 152 -0.61 -3.69 30.10
CA THR A 152 0.59 -4.30 30.70
C THR A 152 1.37 -3.38 31.63
N MET A 153 1.04 -2.08 31.69
CA MET A 153 1.74 -1.10 32.52
C MET A 153 1.38 -1.24 34.01
N PRO A 154 2.27 -0.83 34.94
CA PRO A 154 2.13 -1.06 36.39
C PRO A 154 0.85 -0.52 37.06
N ASP A 155 0.16 0.45 36.44
CA ASP A 155 -1.08 1.08 36.94
C ASP A 155 -2.32 0.73 36.06
N GLY A 156 -2.29 -0.45 35.42
CA GLY A 156 -3.02 -0.82 34.20
C GLY A 156 -4.55 -0.75 34.21
N THR A 157 -5.24 -0.81 35.35
CA THR A 157 -6.71 -0.98 35.41
C THR A 157 -7.49 0.22 35.94
N ASP A 158 -6.84 1.33 36.31
CA ASP A 158 -7.55 2.57 36.62
C ASP A 158 -8.16 3.17 35.33
N PRO A 159 -9.49 3.34 35.22
CA PRO A 159 -10.13 3.72 33.95
C PRO A 159 -9.72 5.09 33.40
N ASP A 160 -9.60 6.10 34.27
CA ASP A 160 -9.19 7.45 33.88
C ASP A 160 -7.71 7.48 33.45
N SER A 161 -6.86 6.70 34.12
CA SER A 161 -5.47 6.53 33.70
C SER A 161 -5.33 5.66 32.44
N LEU A 162 -6.17 4.65 32.23
CA LEU A 162 -6.12 3.76 31.07
C LEU A 162 -6.43 4.52 29.77
N TRP A 163 -7.49 5.33 29.76
CA TRP A 163 -7.81 6.17 28.60
C TRP A 163 -6.62 7.06 28.19
N ASN A 164 -6.09 7.82 29.15
CA ASN A 164 -4.98 8.74 28.89
C ASN A 164 -3.71 8.01 28.39
N ARG A 165 -3.42 6.81 28.93
CA ARG A 165 -2.29 6.00 28.46
C ARG A 165 -2.49 5.48 27.05
N VAL A 166 -3.69 5.00 26.73
CA VAL A 166 -4.00 4.51 25.37
C VAL A 166 -3.86 5.65 24.37
N VAL A 167 -4.44 6.82 24.66
CA VAL A 167 -4.29 8.02 23.81
C VAL A 167 -2.81 8.36 23.60
N ALA A 168 -2.03 8.46 24.67
CA ALA A 168 -0.59 8.76 24.57
C ALA A 168 0.24 7.67 23.88
N LEU A 169 -0.25 6.43 23.80
CA LEU A 169 0.39 5.33 23.06
C LEU A 169 0.00 5.31 21.59
N VAL A 170 -1.24 5.69 21.28
CA VAL A 170 -1.70 5.91 19.91
C VAL A 170 -0.96 7.09 19.28
N GLU A 171 -0.88 8.22 19.97
CA GLU A 171 -0.14 9.42 19.52
C GLU A 171 1.34 9.14 19.28
N ARG A 172 1.94 8.18 19.99
CA ARG A 172 3.33 7.75 19.77
C ARG A 172 3.51 6.73 18.64
N ARG A 173 2.43 6.12 18.17
CA ARG A 173 2.43 5.10 17.11
C ARG A 173 2.01 5.67 15.76
N GLU A 174 1.27 6.76 15.75
CA GLU A 174 1.09 7.58 14.56
C GLU A 174 2.40 8.36 14.35
N ASP A 175 3.01 8.25 13.15
CA ASP A 175 4.02 9.20 12.72
C ASP A 175 3.38 10.60 12.67
N ASP A 176 4.16 11.67 12.87
CA ASP A 176 3.75 13.08 13.07
C ASP A 176 2.89 13.72 11.93
N GLU A 177 2.26 12.94 11.06
CA GLU A 177 1.47 13.35 9.89
C GLU A 177 -0.01 13.68 10.18
N ASP A 178 -0.44 13.76 11.45
CA ASP A 178 -1.77 14.29 11.82
C ASP A 178 -1.68 15.49 12.77
N PRO A 179 -1.48 16.72 12.26
CA PRO A 179 -1.43 17.92 13.09
C PRO A 179 -2.76 18.23 13.80
N LEU A 180 -3.87 17.57 13.43
CA LEU A 180 -5.20 17.82 13.98
C LEU A 180 -5.66 16.77 15.02
N GLY A 181 -5.05 15.59 15.07
CA GLY A 181 -5.27 14.57 16.10
C GLY A 181 -6.66 13.94 16.18
N TRP A 182 -7.48 13.99 15.11
CA TRP A 182 -8.89 13.57 15.17
C TRP A 182 -9.18 12.18 14.57
N GLY A 183 -8.29 11.60 13.77
CA GLY A 183 -8.61 10.34 13.08
C GLY A 183 -8.73 9.13 14.01
N TYR A 184 -7.89 9.05 15.05
CA TYR A 184 -7.99 7.99 16.06
C TYR A 184 -9.19 8.14 16.99
N VAL A 185 -9.73 9.36 17.16
CA VAL A 185 -10.93 9.62 18.00
C VAL A 185 -12.14 8.83 17.48
N ARG A 186 -12.26 8.68 16.16
CA ARG A 186 -13.30 7.84 15.55
C ARG A 186 -13.10 6.37 15.90
N SER A 187 -11.88 5.85 15.79
CA SER A 187 -11.57 4.46 16.17
C SER A 187 -11.72 4.22 17.68
N LEU A 188 -11.42 5.19 18.53
CA LEU A 188 -11.69 5.10 19.97
C LEU A 188 -13.20 5.06 20.27
N THR A 189 -13.97 5.93 19.62
CA THR A 189 -15.42 6.05 19.89
C THR A 189 -16.24 4.92 19.28
N GLN A 190 -15.75 4.23 18.23
CA GLN A 190 -16.48 3.11 17.62
C GLN A 190 -16.62 1.88 18.52
N TYR A 191 -15.76 1.75 19.55
CA TYR A 191 -15.77 0.65 20.50
C TYR A 191 -16.33 1.03 21.88
N ALA A 192 -16.71 2.29 22.06
CA ALA A 192 -17.28 2.77 23.32
C ALA A 192 -18.68 2.18 23.52
N ASP A 193 -18.92 1.64 24.72
CA ASP A 193 -20.26 1.25 25.14
C ASP A 193 -20.92 2.42 25.87
N HIS A 194 -21.93 3.00 25.24
CA HIS A 194 -22.66 4.15 25.80
C HIS A 194 -23.56 3.77 26.98
N GLU A 195 -23.95 2.51 27.14
CA GLU A 195 -24.78 2.06 28.26
C GLU A 195 -23.94 1.90 29.53
N THR A 196 -22.78 1.26 29.42
CA THR A 196 -21.86 1.05 30.55
C THR A 196 -20.92 2.23 30.78
N ARG A 197 -20.80 3.15 29.81
CA ARG A 197 -19.81 4.23 29.75
C ARG A 197 -18.36 3.75 29.77
N ASP A 198 -18.12 2.49 29.40
CA ASP A 198 -16.78 1.96 29.21
C ASP A 198 -16.30 2.31 27.79
N PRO A 199 -15.23 3.12 27.63
CA PRO A 199 -14.73 3.53 26.33
C PRO A 199 -14.11 2.40 25.51
N PHE A 200 -13.75 1.26 26.12
CA PHE A 200 -13.07 0.15 25.43
C PHE A 200 -13.83 -1.18 25.46
N ALA A 201 -15.07 -1.24 25.98
CA ALA A 201 -15.81 -2.50 26.09
C ALA A 201 -15.90 -3.28 24.77
N GLY A 202 -16.16 -2.60 23.64
CA GLY A 202 -16.18 -3.23 22.32
C GLY A 202 -14.82 -3.73 21.85
N LEU A 203 -13.74 -3.03 22.22
CA LEU A 203 -12.36 -3.41 21.89
C LEU A 203 -11.91 -4.60 22.74
N VAL A 204 -12.28 -4.63 24.03
CA VAL A 204 -12.06 -5.77 24.92
C VAL A 204 -12.79 -7.01 24.38
N ASP A 205 -14.05 -6.90 23.93
CA ASP A 205 -14.75 -8.03 23.31
C ASP A 205 -14.04 -8.53 22.05
N LEU A 206 -13.59 -7.62 21.17
CA LEU A 206 -12.83 -7.98 19.97
C LEU A 206 -11.54 -8.74 20.32
N LEU A 207 -10.70 -8.16 21.18
CA LEU A 207 -9.42 -8.77 21.59
C LEU A 207 -9.61 -10.08 22.35
N ARG A 208 -10.68 -10.20 23.13
CA ARG A 208 -11.04 -11.43 23.84
C ARG A 208 -11.45 -12.53 22.86
N ARG A 209 -12.23 -12.21 21.82
CA ARG A 209 -12.58 -13.17 20.75
C ARG A 209 -11.36 -13.65 19.97
N LEU A 210 -10.36 -12.78 19.81
CA LEU A 210 -9.07 -13.09 19.20
C LEU A 210 -8.12 -13.85 20.14
N GLY A 211 -8.42 -13.93 21.44
CA GLY A 211 -7.59 -14.60 22.46
C GLY A 211 -6.43 -13.76 23.01
N ALA A 212 -6.33 -12.48 22.62
CA ALA A 212 -5.26 -11.57 23.05
C ALA A 212 -5.43 -11.06 24.49
N VAL A 213 -6.67 -11.04 25.00
CA VAL A 213 -6.99 -10.64 26.38
C VAL A 213 -7.97 -11.60 27.05
N THR A 214 -7.98 -11.59 28.38
CA THR A 214 -9.05 -12.12 29.26
C THR A 214 -9.78 -10.97 29.95
N GLY A 215 -10.90 -11.25 30.61
CA GLY A 215 -11.78 -10.22 31.19
C GLY A 215 -12.92 -9.86 30.25
N HIS A 216 -13.89 -9.07 30.72
CA HIS A 216 -15.07 -8.69 29.94
C HIS A 216 -15.21 -7.17 29.75
N ASP A 217 -14.42 -6.38 30.46
CA ASP A 217 -14.47 -4.93 30.50
C ASP A 217 -13.07 -4.35 30.81
N SER A 218 -12.95 -3.02 30.72
CA SER A 218 -11.69 -2.31 30.98
C SER A 218 -11.17 -2.45 32.42
N ALA A 219 -12.03 -2.83 33.37
CA ALA A 219 -11.66 -2.98 34.78
C ALA A 219 -11.08 -4.37 35.10
N THR A 220 -11.46 -5.39 34.33
CA THR A 220 -11.09 -6.79 34.53
C THR A 220 -10.13 -7.33 33.47
N VAL A 221 -9.78 -6.50 32.49
CA VAL A 221 -8.95 -6.91 31.35
C VAL A 221 -7.53 -7.30 31.78
N ALA A 222 -7.02 -8.39 31.21
CA ALA A 222 -5.63 -8.80 31.36
C ALA A 222 -5.09 -9.36 30.04
N VAL A 223 -3.85 -9.03 29.71
CA VAL A 223 -3.19 -9.46 28.46
C VAL A 223 -2.70 -10.91 28.58
N THR A 224 -3.07 -11.74 27.61
CA THR A 224 -2.65 -13.16 27.54
C THR A 224 -1.23 -13.33 27.01
N ALA A 225 -0.72 -14.57 26.99
CA ALA A 225 0.55 -14.88 26.30
C ALA A 225 0.49 -14.51 24.80
N LEU A 226 -0.67 -14.69 24.16
CA LEU A 226 -0.88 -14.30 22.76
C LEU A 226 -0.89 -12.78 22.59
N GLY A 227 -1.54 -12.04 23.49
CA GLY A 227 -1.50 -10.58 23.47
C GLY A 227 -0.10 -10.00 23.68
N ARG A 228 0.72 -10.64 24.55
CA ARG A 228 2.13 -10.27 24.71
C ARG A 228 2.96 -10.63 23.48
N TRP A 229 2.72 -11.79 22.89
CA TRP A 229 3.36 -12.18 21.63
C TRP A 229 3.06 -11.15 20.52
N SER A 230 1.81 -10.72 20.36
CA SER A 230 1.47 -9.67 19.38
C SER A 230 2.18 -8.34 19.64
N LEU A 231 2.42 -7.97 20.90
CA LEU A 231 3.20 -6.77 21.23
C LEU A 231 4.67 -6.93 20.80
N THR A 232 5.25 -8.12 20.92
CA THR A 232 6.62 -8.36 20.44
C THR A 232 6.71 -8.31 18.92
N GLN A 233 5.71 -8.83 18.19
CA GLN A 233 5.65 -8.68 16.72
C GLN A 233 5.50 -7.22 16.32
N ALA A 234 4.58 -6.49 16.95
CA ALA A 234 4.40 -5.06 16.70
C ALA A 234 5.63 -4.19 17.02
N GLN A 235 6.49 -4.63 17.94
CA GLN A 235 7.76 -3.96 18.22
C GLN A 235 8.82 -4.29 17.16
N ALA A 236 8.83 -5.51 16.63
CA ALA A 236 9.68 -5.87 15.50
C ALA A 236 9.27 -5.12 14.21
N ASP A 237 7.96 -4.89 14.02
CA ASP A 237 7.40 -4.20 12.85
C ASP A 237 7.42 -2.66 12.95
N ARG A 238 7.72 -2.10 14.13
CA ARG A 238 7.83 -0.64 14.32
C ARG A 238 9.02 -0.11 13.50
N PRO A 239 8.82 0.90 12.64
CA PRO A 239 9.94 1.61 12.04
C PRO A 239 10.87 2.09 13.16
N ARG A 240 12.14 1.72 13.10
CA ARG A 240 13.13 2.26 14.04
C ARG A 240 13.19 3.75 13.80
N THR A 241 12.88 4.57 14.81
CA THR A 241 13.03 6.02 14.70
C THR A 241 14.52 6.36 14.65
N VAL A 242 14.93 7.10 13.63
CA VAL A 242 16.30 7.56 13.47
C VAL A 242 16.64 8.60 14.55
N THR A 243 17.74 8.39 15.28
CA THR A 243 18.25 9.32 16.30
C THR A 243 19.48 10.06 15.82
N LEU A 244 19.82 11.18 16.48
CA LEU A 244 20.95 12.05 16.12
C LEU A 244 22.30 11.31 16.12
N ASP A 245 22.48 10.39 17.06
CA ASP A 245 23.70 9.63 17.36
C ASP A 245 23.73 8.24 16.72
N MET A 246 22.67 7.87 15.99
CA MET A 246 22.59 6.57 15.31
C MET A 246 23.76 6.43 14.31
N PRO A 247 24.45 5.27 14.27
CA PRO A 247 25.48 5.03 13.26
C PRO A 247 24.85 4.89 11.87
N ALA A 248 25.59 5.25 10.82
CA ALA A 248 25.05 5.35 9.46
C ALA A 248 24.49 4.04 8.92
N ASP A 249 25.08 2.90 9.27
CA ASP A 249 24.59 1.56 8.92
C ASP A 249 23.18 1.30 9.49
N ALA A 250 22.96 1.63 10.76
CA ALA A 250 21.65 1.52 11.39
C ALA A 250 20.63 2.49 10.78
N VAL A 251 21.05 3.69 10.35
CA VAL A 251 20.18 4.62 9.61
C VAL A 251 19.77 4.00 8.28
N VAL A 252 20.74 3.48 7.52
CA VAL A 252 20.50 2.84 6.22
C VAL A 252 19.51 1.66 6.33
N GLU A 253 19.55 0.87 7.41
CA GLU A 253 18.52 -0.15 7.66
C GLU A 253 17.11 0.45 7.79
N VAL A 254 16.96 1.62 8.39
CA VAL A 254 15.67 2.32 8.47
C VAL A 254 15.22 2.81 7.09
N LEU A 255 16.14 3.39 6.32
CA LEU A 255 15.84 3.87 4.97
C LEU A 255 15.42 2.72 4.05
N ALA A 256 16.10 1.57 4.13
CA ALA A 256 15.74 0.37 3.38
C ALA A 256 14.29 -0.09 3.66
N ASN A 257 13.83 0.01 4.92
CA ASN A 257 12.45 -0.31 5.26
C ASN A 257 11.43 0.65 4.63
N HIS A 258 11.78 1.93 4.49
CA HIS A 258 10.92 2.91 3.81
C HIS A 258 10.83 2.58 2.31
N VAL A 259 11.97 2.27 1.69
CA VAL A 259 12.03 1.85 0.29
C VAL A 259 11.20 0.57 0.04
N HIS A 260 11.29 -0.45 0.91
CA HIS A 260 10.46 -1.66 0.78
C HIS A 260 8.96 -1.40 0.91
N ARG A 261 8.57 -0.36 1.68
CA ARG A 261 7.18 0.05 1.86
C ARG A 261 6.70 1.02 0.77
N GLY A 262 7.57 1.43 -0.14
CA GLY A 262 7.26 2.44 -1.17
C GLY A 262 7.03 3.84 -0.59
N THR A 263 7.64 4.16 0.54
CA THR A 263 7.53 5.47 1.20
C THR A 263 8.84 6.25 1.08
N ASP A 264 8.77 7.58 1.00
CA ASP A 264 9.94 8.46 0.92
C ASP A 264 10.87 8.27 2.15
N PRO A 265 12.16 7.91 1.94
CA PRO A 265 13.13 7.78 3.03
C PRO A 265 13.62 9.12 3.59
N TRP A 266 13.44 10.24 2.87
CA TRP A 266 13.97 11.56 3.27
C TRP A 266 13.48 12.05 4.64
N PRO A 267 12.17 12.03 4.96
CA PRO A 267 11.66 12.44 6.28
C PRO A 267 12.32 11.71 7.44
N ALA A 268 12.58 10.40 7.28
CA ALA A 268 13.23 9.58 8.30
C ALA A 268 14.68 10.00 8.55
N ALA A 269 15.39 10.46 7.52
CA ALA A 269 16.79 10.89 7.64
C ALA A 269 16.95 12.31 8.22
N ARG A 270 15.93 13.18 8.14
CA ARG A 270 16.05 14.62 8.50
C ARG A 270 16.66 14.86 9.86
N ARG A 271 16.24 14.10 10.88
CA ARG A 271 16.75 14.24 12.24
C ARG A 271 18.23 13.88 12.34
N TRP A 272 18.69 12.87 11.60
CA TRP A 272 20.10 12.51 11.57
C TRP A 272 20.97 13.54 10.84
N LEU A 273 20.41 14.22 9.84
CA LEU A 273 21.11 15.22 9.05
C LEU A 273 21.36 16.55 9.79
N GLU A 274 20.54 16.91 10.78
CA GLU A 274 20.47 18.24 11.42
C GLU A 274 21.82 18.83 11.87
N TYR A 275 22.76 18.00 12.34
CA TYR A 275 24.08 18.45 12.84
C TYR A 275 25.27 17.92 12.03
N ARG A 276 25.03 17.43 10.81
CA ARG A 276 26.07 16.92 9.91
C ARG A 276 26.24 17.85 8.72
N ARG A 277 27.44 17.87 8.14
CA ARG A 277 27.63 18.55 6.85
C ARG A 277 26.97 17.67 5.77
N PRO A 278 26.13 18.23 4.88
CA PRO A 278 25.43 17.47 3.85
C PRO A 278 26.31 16.51 3.05
N THR A 279 27.47 16.99 2.56
CA THR A 279 28.42 16.16 1.82
C THR A 279 29.02 15.03 2.64
N ASP A 280 29.25 15.24 3.94
CA ASP A 280 29.80 14.20 4.82
C ASP A 280 28.72 13.16 5.16
N ALA A 281 27.51 13.62 5.45
CA ALA A 281 26.35 12.77 5.70
C ALA A 281 26.03 11.88 4.49
N ALA A 282 25.93 12.47 3.29
CA ALA A 282 25.71 11.71 2.06
C ALA A 282 26.78 10.64 1.86
N ARG A 283 28.06 11.00 2.03
CA ARG A 283 29.17 10.05 1.89
C ARG A 283 29.10 8.93 2.92
N GLU A 284 28.78 9.24 4.17
CA GLU A 284 28.63 8.25 5.24
C GLU A 284 27.50 7.26 4.94
N LEU A 285 26.32 7.73 4.51
CA LEU A 285 25.19 6.86 4.13
C LEU A 285 25.52 5.98 2.92
N LEU A 286 26.08 6.58 1.86
CA LEU A 286 26.44 5.85 0.64
C LEU A 286 27.48 4.76 0.93
N ILE A 287 28.55 5.08 1.68
CA ILE A 287 29.56 4.09 2.05
C ILE A 287 28.95 2.98 2.92
N ALA A 288 28.10 3.33 3.89
CA ALA A 288 27.45 2.33 4.75
C ALA A 288 26.52 1.40 3.96
N ALA A 289 25.86 1.90 2.92
CA ALA A 289 24.94 1.13 2.09
C ALA A 289 25.62 0.25 1.03
N ALA A 290 26.87 0.54 0.66
CA ALA A 290 27.54 -0.03 -0.52
C ALA A 290 27.49 -1.57 -0.60
N ASP A 291 27.66 -2.26 0.53
CA ASP A 291 27.70 -3.72 0.61
C ASP A 291 26.43 -4.32 1.26
N LEU A 292 25.36 -3.53 1.41
CA LEU A 292 24.07 -3.97 1.96
C LEU A 292 23.07 -4.33 0.85
N SER A 293 21.77 -4.36 1.16
CA SER A 293 20.72 -4.71 0.20
C SER A 293 20.53 -3.62 -0.87
N ALA A 294 19.84 -3.98 -1.96
CA ALA A 294 19.43 -3.01 -2.98
C ALA A 294 18.60 -1.85 -2.38
N ALA A 295 17.67 -2.18 -1.47
CA ALA A 295 16.86 -1.18 -0.77
C ALA A 295 17.68 -0.22 0.09
N ALA A 296 18.75 -0.71 0.72
CA ALA A 296 19.69 0.12 1.49
C ALA A 296 20.42 1.12 0.58
N ARG A 297 20.90 0.68 -0.60
CA ARG A 297 21.58 1.54 -1.57
C ARG A 297 20.64 2.58 -2.18
N ILE A 298 19.44 2.16 -2.57
CA ILE A 298 18.39 3.07 -3.07
C ILE A 298 18.04 4.10 -1.99
N GLY A 299 17.73 3.68 -0.77
CA GLY A 299 17.31 4.62 0.28
C GLY A 299 18.40 5.60 0.69
N ALA A 300 19.66 5.17 0.74
CA ALA A 300 20.80 6.07 0.93
C ALA A 300 21.00 7.02 -0.26
N GLY A 301 20.76 6.54 -1.48
CA GLY A 301 20.80 7.31 -2.72
C GLY A 301 19.73 8.40 -2.75
N ASP A 302 18.47 8.06 -2.47
CA ASP A 302 17.34 9.01 -2.46
C ASP A 302 17.57 10.15 -1.46
N VAL A 303 18.10 9.84 -0.28
CA VAL A 303 18.49 10.86 0.72
C VAL A 303 19.65 11.71 0.21
N ALA A 304 20.63 11.12 -0.49
CA ALA A 304 21.75 11.87 -1.06
C ALA A 304 21.29 12.79 -2.22
N ASP A 305 20.40 12.31 -3.09
CA ASP A 305 19.84 13.07 -4.21
C ASP A 305 18.98 14.24 -3.72
N SER A 306 18.26 14.06 -2.60
CA SER A 306 17.50 15.12 -1.93
C SER A 306 18.37 16.27 -1.40
N LEU A 307 19.69 16.07 -1.23
CA LEU A 307 20.65 17.12 -0.87
C LEU A 307 21.16 17.92 -2.09
N GLY A 308 20.83 17.50 -3.31
CA GLY A 308 21.20 18.17 -4.56
C GLY A 308 22.71 18.36 -4.73
N ASP A 309 23.11 19.55 -5.21
CA ASP A 309 24.52 19.94 -5.44
C ASP A 309 25.46 19.65 -4.26
N GLN A 310 24.93 19.65 -3.03
CA GLN A 310 25.74 19.42 -1.83
C GLN A 310 26.24 17.98 -1.71
N ALA A 311 25.57 17.02 -2.36
CA ALA A 311 25.98 15.62 -2.42
C ALA A 311 26.87 15.27 -3.62
N LEU A 312 27.07 16.18 -4.59
CA LEU A 312 27.83 15.90 -5.81
C LEU A 312 29.22 15.30 -5.54
N ALA A 313 29.97 15.87 -4.60
CA ALA A 313 31.30 15.36 -4.24
C ALA A 313 31.25 14.01 -3.51
N ALA A 314 30.14 13.68 -2.84
CA ALA A 314 29.94 12.37 -2.22
C ALA A 314 29.66 11.31 -3.29
N TRP A 315 28.81 11.61 -4.27
CA TRP A 315 28.54 10.74 -5.41
C TRP A 315 29.78 10.43 -6.24
N GLN A 316 30.55 11.47 -6.60
CA GLN A 316 31.82 11.31 -7.32
C GLN A 316 32.81 10.42 -6.56
N ALA A 317 32.81 10.48 -5.22
CA ALA A 317 33.71 9.67 -4.40
C ALA A 317 33.37 8.18 -4.43
N VAL A 318 32.12 7.79 -4.70
CA VAL A 318 31.67 6.38 -4.69
C VAL A 318 31.48 5.77 -6.08
N GLU A 319 31.77 6.51 -7.16
CA GLU A 319 31.60 6.07 -8.56
C GLU A 319 32.36 4.76 -8.90
N HIS A 320 33.47 4.53 -8.20
CA HIS A 320 34.33 3.36 -8.38
C HIS A 320 33.85 2.12 -7.60
N LEU A 321 32.86 2.27 -6.71
CA LEU A 321 32.35 1.15 -5.92
C LEU A 321 31.46 0.26 -6.80
N PRO A 322 31.63 -1.07 -6.77
CA PRO A 322 30.98 -1.97 -7.72
C PRO A 322 29.44 -1.93 -7.64
N ASN A 323 28.88 -1.85 -6.44
CA ASN A 323 27.43 -1.86 -6.22
C ASN A 323 26.79 -0.45 -6.18
N LEU A 324 27.59 0.62 -6.24
CA LEU A 324 27.09 2.01 -6.22
C LEU A 324 27.47 2.81 -7.45
N GLY A 325 28.38 2.31 -8.30
CA GLY A 325 28.87 3.05 -9.45
C GLY A 325 27.77 3.46 -10.42
N ALA A 326 26.77 2.60 -10.65
CA ALA A 326 25.64 2.91 -11.52
C ALA A 326 24.75 4.02 -10.92
N HIS A 327 24.43 3.95 -9.62
CA HIS A 327 23.74 5.02 -8.90
C HIS A 327 24.52 6.33 -8.98
N ALA A 328 25.81 6.29 -8.64
CA ALA A 328 26.66 7.47 -8.60
C ALA A 328 26.75 8.18 -9.96
N ARG A 329 26.94 7.43 -11.05
CA ARG A 329 26.96 8.02 -12.40
C ARG A 329 25.62 8.61 -12.78
N ALA A 330 24.51 7.92 -12.49
CA ALA A 330 23.17 8.44 -12.75
C ALA A 330 22.91 9.75 -11.97
N SER A 331 23.19 9.78 -10.67
CA SER A 331 22.99 10.95 -9.82
C SER A 331 23.92 12.11 -10.18
N VAL A 332 25.19 11.86 -10.52
CA VAL A 332 26.12 12.91 -10.99
C VAL A 332 25.60 13.55 -12.28
N THR A 333 25.11 12.74 -13.23
CA THR A 333 24.52 13.26 -14.47
C THR A 333 23.23 14.05 -14.19
N ALA A 334 22.36 13.54 -13.31
CA ALA A 334 21.13 14.24 -12.90
C ALA A 334 21.38 15.60 -12.23
N ILE A 335 22.46 15.73 -11.47
CA ILE A 335 22.84 17.01 -10.84
C ILE A 335 23.49 17.97 -11.86
N ALA A 336 24.22 17.45 -12.85
CA ALA A 336 25.03 18.27 -13.75
C ALA A 336 24.29 18.76 -14.99
N ASP A 337 23.29 18.01 -15.47
CA ASP A 337 22.64 18.22 -16.77
C ASP A 337 21.12 18.48 -16.61
N ASP A 338 20.60 19.47 -17.37
CA ASP A 338 19.16 19.76 -17.42
C ASP A 338 18.34 18.60 -18.07
N GLU A 339 18.98 17.80 -18.92
CA GLU A 339 18.42 16.60 -19.55
C GLU A 339 19.37 15.40 -19.35
N PRO A 340 19.32 14.73 -18.19
CA PRO A 340 20.30 13.73 -17.83
C PRO A 340 20.20 12.46 -18.70
N ARG A 341 21.33 12.03 -19.26
CA ARG A 341 21.43 10.79 -20.06
C ARG A 341 22.24 9.73 -19.35
N ILE A 342 21.55 8.71 -18.85
CA ILE A 342 22.18 7.57 -18.18
C ILE A 342 22.77 6.62 -19.25
N ALA A 343 23.97 6.11 -19.01
CA ALA A 343 24.57 5.14 -19.92
C ALA A 343 23.70 3.86 -19.98
N PRO A 344 23.47 3.24 -21.16
CA PRO A 344 22.58 2.08 -21.27
C PRO A 344 22.97 0.88 -20.38
N ALA A 345 24.25 0.74 -20.05
CA ALA A 345 24.71 -0.30 -19.12
C ALA A 345 24.26 0.00 -17.67
N ASP A 346 24.36 1.27 -17.24
CA ASP A 346 23.94 1.71 -15.91
C ASP A 346 22.42 1.67 -15.77
N ALA A 347 21.68 2.08 -16.79
CA ALA A 347 20.22 1.99 -16.82
C ALA A 347 19.73 0.54 -16.64
N ARG A 348 20.36 -0.43 -17.33
CA ARG A 348 20.04 -1.86 -17.18
C ARG A 348 20.43 -2.40 -15.80
N TRP A 349 21.56 -1.94 -15.25
CA TRP A 349 21.99 -2.31 -13.91
C TRP A 349 20.99 -1.83 -12.86
N LEU A 350 20.61 -0.55 -12.92
CA LEU A 350 19.61 0.06 -12.04
C LEU A 350 18.24 -0.60 -12.20
N ALA A 351 17.84 -0.99 -13.41
CA ALA A 351 16.58 -1.72 -13.62
C ALA A 351 16.54 -3.04 -12.83
N VAL A 352 17.64 -3.80 -12.80
CA VAL A 352 17.73 -5.03 -12.00
C VAL A 352 17.79 -4.70 -10.51
N GLU A 353 18.47 -3.63 -10.10
CA GLU A 353 18.53 -3.18 -8.71
C GLU A 353 17.12 -2.83 -8.18
N PHE A 354 16.36 -2.00 -8.90
CA PHE A 354 14.99 -1.68 -8.52
C PHE A 354 14.07 -2.91 -8.55
N ALA A 355 14.26 -3.81 -9.51
CA ALA A 355 13.49 -5.08 -9.55
C ALA A 355 13.83 -5.99 -8.36
N THR A 356 15.06 -5.95 -7.87
CA THR A 356 15.52 -6.68 -6.67
C THR A 356 14.77 -6.19 -5.44
N THR A 357 14.71 -4.87 -5.24
CA THR A 357 13.95 -4.24 -4.16
C THR A 357 12.45 -4.50 -4.26
N ALA A 358 11.88 -4.42 -5.47
CA ALA A 358 10.49 -4.74 -5.73
C ALA A 358 10.16 -6.21 -5.41
N LEU A 359 11.06 -7.14 -5.74
CA LEU A 359 10.90 -8.56 -5.41
C LEU A 359 10.84 -8.76 -3.88
N ASP A 360 11.70 -8.08 -3.15
CA ASP A 360 11.81 -8.22 -1.70
C ASP A 360 10.66 -7.54 -0.94
N GLY A 361 10.12 -6.43 -1.47
CA GLY A 361 8.99 -5.70 -0.86
C GLY A 361 7.60 -6.19 -1.29
N SER A 362 7.39 -6.29 -2.61
CA SER A 362 6.05 -6.49 -3.21
C SER A 362 5.91 -7.81 -3.97
N GLY A 363 7.02 -8.53 -4.20
CA GLY A 363 7.03 -9.84 -4.83
C GLY A 363 7.29 -9.83 -6.34
N PRO A 364 7.23 -11.00 -6.99
CA PRO A 364 7.75 -11.20 -8.35
C PRO A 364 6.91 -10.53 -9.44
N ASP A 365 5.63 -10.22 -9.22
CA ASP A 365 4.81 -9.47 -10.19
C ASP A 365 5.22 -7.99 -10.25
N GLU A 366 5.56 -7.37 -9.11
CA GLU A 366 6.12 -6.00 -9.10
C GLU A 366 7.51 -5.99 -9.72
N ALA A 367 8.37 -6.94 -9.36
CA ALA A 367 9.70 -7.06 -9.95
C ALA A 367 9.63 -7.20 -11.47
N LEU A 368 8.70 -8.01 -11.96
CA LEU A 368 8.42 -8.15 -13.39
C LEU A 368 7.97 -6.82 -14.01
N THR A 369 7.06 -6.09 -13.38
CA THR A 369 6.62 -4.77 -13.88
C THR A 369 7.79 -3.79 -13.95
N VAL A 370 8.64 -3.73 -12.92
CA VAL A 370 9.83 -2.88 -12.92
C VAL A 370 10.77 -3.22 -14.08
N LEU A 371 11.05 -4.51 -14.30
CA LEU A 371 11.87 -4.94 -15.45
C LEU A 371 11.20 -4.57 -16.79
N PHE A 372 9.87 -4.71 -16.87
CA PHE A 372 9.12 -4.39 -18.07
C PHE A 372 9.17 -2.89 -18.42
N ASP A 373 9.04 -2.03 -17.41
CA ASP A 373 9.02 -0.58 -17.59
C ASP A 373 10.42 0.00 -17.86
N ARG A 374 11.49 -0.62 -17.34
CA ARG A 374 12.84 -0.05 -17.35
C ARG A 374 13.82 -0.71 -18.33
N LEU A 375 13.55 -1.93 -18.80
CA LEU A 375 14.45 -2.61 -19.74
C LEU A 375 14.02 -2.42 -21.20
N PRO A 376 14.99 -2.26 -22.11
CA PRO A 376 14.71 -2.20 -23.54
C PRO A 376 14.31 -3.57 -24.09
N GLY A 377 13.57 -3.56 -25.20
CA GLY A 377 13.24 -4.75 -25.99
C GLY A 377 11.76 -4.90 -26.29
N GLU A 378 11.42 -5.60 -27.37
CA GLU A 378 10.03 -5.89 -27.72
C GLU A 378 9.51 -7.11 -26.95
N GLY A 379 8.49 -6.90 -26.12
CA GLY A 379 7.86 -7.95 -25.32
C GLY A 379 8.64 -8.41 -24.09
N LEU A 380 8.10 -9.43 -23.43
CA LEU A 380 8.60 -9.96 -22.15
C LEU A 380 9.90 -10.75 -22.30
N GLU A 381 9.97 -11.65 -23.29
CA GLU A 381 11.13 -12.53 -23.49
C GLU A 381 12.42 -11.74 -23.74
N ALA A 382 12.36 -10.70 -24.58
CA ALA A 382 13.50 -9.83 -24.87
C ALA A 382 14.02 -9.14 -23.61
N ARG A 383 13.12 -8.58 -22.79
CA ARG A 383 13.47 -7.91 -21.54
C ARG A 383 14.03 -8.86 -20.49
N MET A 384 13.48 -10.07 -20.38
CA MET A 384 14.01 -11.12 -19.51
C MET A 384 15.42 -11.55 -19.92
N ASN A 385 15.67 -11.67 -21.23
CA ASN A 385 17.01 -11.96 -21.74
C ASN A 385 18.00 -10.85 -21.40
N VAL A 386 17.60 -9.57 -21.53
CA VAL A 386 18.43 -8.43 -21.11
C VAL A 386 18.73 -8.53 -19.61
N ALA A 387 17.71 -8.69 -18.76
CA ALA A 387 17.86 -8.79 -17.31
C ALA A 387 18.85 -9.88 -16.90
N SER A 388 18.76 -11.05 -17.53
CA SER A 388 19.62 -12.21 -17.24
C SER A 388 21.10 -11.99 -17.61
N GLY A 389 21.37 -11.08 -18.55
CA GLY A 389 22.72 -10.77 -19.02
C GLY A 389 23.37 -9.57 -18.32
N VAL A 390 22.68 -8.92 -17.38
CA VAL A 390 23.23 -7.80 -16.61
C VAL A 390 24.25 -8.31 -15.59
N ASP A 391 25.40 -7.65 -15.51
CA ASP A 391 26.42 -7.91 -14.48
C ASP A 391 25.99 -7.30 -13.13
N HIS A 392 24.98 -7.90 -12.51
CA HIS A 392 24.39 -7.49 -11.24
C HIS A 392 24.32 -8.69 -10.29
N PRO A 393 24.69 -8.55 -9.00
CA PRO A 393 24.74 -9.66 -8.05
C PRO A 393 23.41 -10.44 -7.93
N ASP A 394 22.29 -9.73 -7.99
CA ASP A 394 20.94 -10.30 -7.89
C ASP A 394 20.26 -10.63 -9.25
N ALA A 395 20.91 -10.42 -10.40
CA ALA A 395 20.27 -10.65 -11.72
C ALA A 395 19.69 -12.06 -11.86
N ALA A 396 20.46 -13.08 -11.46
CA ALA A 396 20.03 -14.48 -11.50
C ALA A 396 18.87 -14.76 -10.51
N ARG A 397 18.87 -14.13 -9.34
CA ARG A 397 17.84 -14.30 -8.31
C ARG A 397 16.50 -13.72 -8.79
N VAL A 398 16.53 -12.47 -9.28
CA VAL A 398 15.33 -11.77 -9.76
C VAL A 398 14.73 -12.51 -10.95
N THR A 399 15.56 -12.84 -11.95
CA THR A 399 15.06 -13.51 -13.17
C THR A 399 14.49 -14.90 -12.88
N ALA A 400 15.09 -15.67 -11.96
CA ALA A 400 14.55 -16.95 -11.53
C ALA A 400 13.20 -16.82 -10.81
N ALA A 401 13.06 -15.83 -9.90
CA ALA A 401 11.81 -15.60 -9.18
C ALA A 401 10.68 -15.15 -10.11
N VAL A 402 10.98 -14.26 -11.07
CA VAL A 402 10.04 -13.84 -12.10
C VAL A 402 9.64 -15.02 -12.99
N GLN A 403 10.59 -15.86 -13.42
CA GLN A 403 10.25 -17.04 -14.23
C GLN A 403 9.36 -18.02 -13.46
N GLN A 404 9.65 -18.26 -12.17
CA GLN A 404 8.81 -19.10 -11.33
C GLN A 404 7.39 -18.53 -11.19
N PHE A 405 7.24 -17.21 -11.09
CA PHE A 405 5.94 -16.54 -11.08
C PHE A 405 5.19 -16.75 -12.39
N LEU A 406 5.85 -16.57 -13.54
CA LEU A 406 5.26 -16.83 -14.86
C LEU A 406 4.81 -18.29 -15.01
N ASP A 407 5.62 -19.23 -14.54
CA ASP A 407 5.33 -20.67 -14.59
C ASP A 407 4.18 -21.09 -13.66
N SER A 408 3.81 -20.26 -12.68
CA SER A 408 2.71 -20.54 -11.74
C SER A 408 1.31 -20.51 -12.38
N GLY A 409 1.20 -19.93 -13.58
CA GLY A 409 -0.08 -19.70 -14.28
C GLY A 409 -0.89 -18.52 -13.75
N ALA A 410 -0.32 -17.72 -12.83
CA ALA A 410 -0.87 -16.41 -12.49
C ALA A 410 -0.81 -15.48 -13.73
N ILE A 411 -1.82 -14.62 -13.90
CA ILE A 411 -1.81 -13.62 -14.98
C ILE A 411 -0.99 -12.41 -14.50
N PRO A 412 0.16 -12.12 -15.12
CA PRO A 412 0.99 -10.96 -14.74
C PRO A 412 0.22 -9.66 -14.88
N SER A 413 0.50 -8.70 -13.99
CA SER A 413 -0.12 -7.38 -14.08
C SER A 413 0.20 -6.65 -15.39
N ILE A 414 1.39 -6.88 -15.97
CA ILE A 414 1.78 -6.30 -17.27
C ILE A 414 0.86 -6.75 -18.43
N ASP A 415 0.17 -7.88 -18.25
CA ASP A 415 -0.79 -8.48 -19.19
C ASP A 415 -2.25 -8.22 -18.77
N GLN A 416 -2.49 -7.32 -17.81
CA GLN A 416 -3.82 -6.91 -17.40
C GLN A 416 -4.14 -5.49 -17.90
N VAL A 417 -5.38 -5.31 -18.32
CA VAL A 417 -5.92 -4.05 -18.82
C VAL A 417 -7.19 -3.72 -18.05
N TYR A 418 -7.31 -2.47 -17.63
CA TYR A 418 -8.50 -1.93 -16.99
C TYR A 418 -9.33 -1.14 -18.00
N GLN A 419 -10.60 -1.50 -18.06
CA GLN A 419 -11.61 -0.67 -18.69
C GLN A 419 -12.15 0.31 -17.64
N LEU A 420 -11.81 1.58 -17.80
CA LEU A 420 -12.26 2.65 -16.92
C LEU A 420 -13.30 3.51 -17.62
N LYS A 421 -14.25 4.02 -16.83
CA LYS A 421 -15.10 5.13 -17.24
C LYS A 421 -14.69 6.38 -16.47
N VAL A 422 -14.28 7.41 -17.20
CA VAL A 422 -13.93 8.74 -16.67
C VAL A 422 -15.11 9.67 -16.94
N GLY A 423 -15.82 10.09 -15.90
CA GLY A 423 -17.00 10.94 -16.02
C GLY A 423 -16.80 12.30 -15.37
N LEU A 424 -17.11 13.37 -16.11
CA LEU A 424 -17.09 14.73 -15.56
C LEU A 424 -18.33 14.95 -14.68
N MET A 425 -18.11 15.37 -13.43
CA MET A 425 -19.17 15.49 -12.44
C MET A 425 -20.01 16.74 -12.66
N ARG A 426 -21.30 16.69 -12.29
CA ARG A 426 -22.24 17.83 -12.28
C ARG A 426 -22.65 18.39 -13.65
N TRP A 427 -22.33 17.69 -14.75
CA TRP A 427 -22.77 18.07 -16.11
C TRP A 427 -24.07 17.37 -16.55
N ARG A 428 -24.88 18.09 -17.33
CA ARG A 428 -26.12 17.58 -17.97
C ARG A 428 -26.24 18.15 -19.40
N PRO A 429 -26.28 17.32 -20.45
CA PRO A 429 -26.17 15.84 -20.44
C PRO A 429 -24.81 15.35 -19.91
N PRO A 430 -24.70 14.09 -19.45
CA PRO A 430 -23.45 13.57 -18.90
C PRO A 430 -22.31 13.55 -19.93
N ILE A 431 -21.17 14.10 -19.54
CA ILE A 431 -19.91 14.05 -20.31
C ILE A 431 -19.05 12.94 -19.72
N TRP A 432 -18.62 11.98 -20.56
CA TRP A 432 -17.73 10.90 -20.12
C TRP A 432 -16.91 10.30 -21.27
N ARG A 433 -15.84 9.61 -20.89
CA ARG A 433 -14.95 8.82 -21.76
C ARG A 433 -14.78 7.42 -21.19
N ARG A 434 -14.64 6.42 -22.05
CA ARG A 434 -14.34 5.03 -21.69
C ARG A 434 -13.01 4.65 -22.29
N ILE A 435 -12.09 4.24 -21.43
CA ILE A 435 -10.71 3.94 -21.82
C ILE A 435 -10.32 2.53 -21.45
N LEU A 436 -9.36 1.99 -22.19
CA LEU A 436 -8.57 0.82 -21.84
C LEU A 436 -7.15 1.31 -21.51
N VAL A 437 -6.68 0.96 -20.32
CA VAL A 437 -5.33 1.29 -19.84
C VAL A 437 -4.66 0.04 -19.25
N PRO A 438 -3.33 -0.12 -19.36
CA PRO A 438 -2.62 -1.15 -18.60
C PRO A 438 -2.92 -1.01 -17.12
N SER A 439 -3.07 -2.11 -16.38
CA SER A 439 -3.28 -2.02 -14.92
C SER A 439 -2.07 -1.47 -14.17
N THR A 440 -0.91 -1.45 -14.83
CA THR A 440 0.36 -0.99 -14.28
C THR A 440 0.59 0.52 -14.44
N ILE A 441 -0.28 1.26 -15.14
CA ILE A 441 -0.11 2.72 -15.23
C ILE A 441 -0.21 3.36 -13.84
N THR A 442 0.54 4.43 -13.65
CA THR A 442 0.53 5.23 -12.42
C THR A 442 -0.64 6.20 -12.41
N LEU A 443 -0.85 6.91 -11.29
CA LEU A 443 -1.82 8.00 -11.23
C LEU A 443 -1.36 9.20 -12.07
N ASP A 444 -0.05 9.47 -12.14
CA ASP A 444 0.56 10.45 -13.04
C ASP A 444 0.30 10.11 -14.53
N ASP A 445 0.55 8.87 -14.94
CA ASP A 445 0.20 8.40 -16.29
C ASP A 445 -1.30 8.60 -16.59
N LEU A 446 -2.15 8.34 -15.58
CA LEU A 446 -3.60 8.52 -15.71
C LEU A 446 -3.97 10.00 -15.81
N HIS A 447 -3.28 10.90 -15.11
CA HIS A 447 -3.44 12.34 -15.26
C HIS A 447 -3.20 12.75 -16.71
N ALA A 448 -2.04 12.38 -17.29
CA ALA A 448 -1.72 12.67 -18.70
C ALA A 448 -2.78 12.13 -19.67
N VAL A 449 -3.31 10.93 -19.41
CA VAL A 449 -4.43 10.36 -20.18
C VAL A 449 -5.69 11.22 -20.06
N ILE A 450 -6.05 11.70 -18.86
CA ILE A 450 -7.24 12.52 -18.64
C ILE A 450 -7.13 13.86 -19.37
N GLN A 451 -5.96 14.51 -19.36
CA GLN A 451 -5.74 15.75 -20.10
C GLN A 451 -6.06 15.57 -21.60
N ILE A 452 -5.53 14.51 -22.22
CA ILE A 452 -5.81 14.19 -23.64
C ILE A 452 -7.29 13.87 -23.87
N LEU A 453 -7.93 13.15 -22.94
CA LEU A 453 -9.34 12.75 -23.05
C LEU A 453 -10.31 13.93 -23.04
N PHE A 454 -9.95 15.02 -22.38
CA PHE A 454 -10.76 16.22 -22.28
C PHE A 454 -10.24 17.38 -23.14
N GLY A 455 -9.06 17.24 -23.76
CA GLY A 455 -8.48 18.28 -24.62
C GLY A 455 -8.01 19.47 -23.79
N TRP A 456 -7.37 19.18 -22.66
CA TRP A 456 -6.78 20.16 -21.74
C TRP A 456 -5.26 20.08 -21.79
N ASP A 457 -4.61 21.15 -21.36
CA ASP A 457 -3.18 21.34 -21.58
C ASP A 457 -2.31 20.85 -20.40
N GLY A 458 -2.89 20.55 -19.23
CA GLY A 458 -2.17 20.06 -18.06
C GLY A 458 -1.46 21.14 -17.25
N ASP A 459 -1.75 22.42 -17.50
CA ASP A 459 -1.07 23.58 -16.90
C ASP A 459 -1.52 23.94 -15.46
N HIS A 460 -2.44 23.15 -14.90
CA HIS A 460 -3.03 23.42 -13.59
C HIS A 460 -2.78 22.33 -12.56
N LEU A 461 -2.84 22.72 -11.29
CA LEU A 461 -2.79 21.80 -10.15
C LEU A 461 -3.89 20.75 -10.25
N HIS A 462 -3.56 19.54 -9.84
CA HIS A 462 -4.49 18.42 -9.74
C HIS A 462 -4.24 17.57 -8.50
N GLN A 463 -5.23 16.75 -8.19
CA GLN A 463 -5.12 15.72 -7.18
C GLN A 463 -6.07 14.55 -7.46
N PHE A 464 -5.72 13.38 -6.95
CA PHE A 464 -6.58 12.21 -6.84
C PHE A 464 -7.03 12.01 -5.40
N GLU A 465 -8.32 11.75 -5.18
CA GLU A 465 -8.85 11.27 -3.89
C GLU A 465 -9.24 9.79 -4.01
N ILE A 466 -8.59 8.95 -3.21
CA ILE A 466 -8.79 7.49 -3.22
C ILE A 466 -8.95 7.02 -1.78
N SER A 467 -10.11 6.45 -1.46
CA SER A 467 -10.43 5.97 -0.12
C SER A 467 -10.31 7.03 1.00
N GLY A 468 -10.20 8.32 0.63
CA GLY A 468 -10.01 9.44 1.55
C GLY A 468 -8.55 9.81 1.83
N LYS A 469 -7.60 9.20 1.11
CA LYS A 469 -6.23 9.70 0.93
C LYS A 469 -6.17 10.59 -0.31
N ARG A 470 -5.24 11.56 -0.31
CA ARG A 470 -4.98 12.45 -1.44
C ARG A 470 -3.63 12.11 -2.07
N TYR A 471 -3.57 12.17 -3.39
CA TYR A 471 -2.36 11.96 -4.16
C TYR A 471 -2.22 13.10 -5.15
N SER A 472 -1.02 13.61 -5.33
CA SER A 472 -0.73 14.68 -6.28
C SER A 472 0.72 14.60 -6.75
N ASP A 473 1.05 15.42 -7.73
CA ASP A 473 2.45 15.69 -8.08
C ASP A 473 3.22 16.12 -6.81
N PRO A 474 4.35 15.46 -6.48
CA PRO A 474 5.15 15.76 -5.28
C PRO A 474 5.77 17.16 -5.29
N PHE A 475 5.83 17.83 -6.44
CA PHE A 475 6.29 19.22 -6.57
C PHE A 475 5.19 20.23 -6.21
N PHE A 476 3.94 19.80 -6.01
CA PHE A 476 2.88 20.68 -5.53
C PHE A 476 2.95 20.84 -4.00
N ASP A 477 3.21 22.06 -3.53
CA ASP A 477 3.18 22.39 -2.09
C ASP A 477 1.73 22.61 -1.61
N LEU A 478 0.98 21.52 -1.44
CA LEU A 478 -0.46 21.53 -1.13
C LEU A 478 -0.82 21.45 0.37
N GLY A 479 0.19 21.49 1.26
CA GLY A 479 -0.01 21.46 2.71
C GLY A 479 0.41 20.17 3.39
N GLY A 480 0.92 19.18 2.65
CA GLY A 480 1.71 18.06 3.18
C GLY A 480 0.91 16.81 3.58
N ASP A 481 -0.37 16.72 3.21
CA ASP A 481 -1.19 15.52 3.44
C ASP A 481 -1.25 14.61 2.20
N GLU A 482 -0.72 15.07 1.07
CA GLU A 482 -0.76 14.42 -0.23
C GLU A 482 0.40 13.43 -0.39
N GLN A 483 0.10 12.26 -0.94
CA GLN A 483 1.09 11.25 -1.30
C GLN A 483 1.54 11.42 -2.76
N ASP A 484 2.76 11.02 -3.06
CA ASP A 484 3.28 11.03 -4.43
C ASP A 484 2.46 10.12 -5.34
N GLU A 485 1.92 10.67 -6.43
CA GLU A 485 1.09 9.95 -7.40
C GLU A 485 1.91 9.13 -8.41
N SER A 486 3.19 9.47 -8.62
CA SER A 486 4.07 8.87 -9.62
C SER A 486 4.42 7.41 -9.29
N GLY A 487 4.41 7.04 -8.01
CA GLY A 487 4.65 5.68 -7.55
C GLY A 487 3.39 4.80 -7.45
N VAL A 488 2.20 5.39 -7.56
CA VAL A 488 0.94 4.70 -7.23
C VAL A 488 0.30 4.12 -8.48
N ARG A 489 0.34 2.79 -8.63
CA ARG A 489 -0.25 2.12 -9.79
C ARG A 489 -1.73 1.81 -9.60
N LEU A 490 -2.48 1.81 -10.70
CA LEU A 490 -3.90 1.50 -10.67
C LEU A 490 -4.22 0.11 -10.11
N ARG A 491 -3.35 -0.89 -10.34
CA ARG A 491 -3.53 -2.23 -9.77
C ARG A 491 -3.60 -2.21 -8.25
N ASP A 492 -2.81 -1.36 -7.60
CA ASP A 492 -2.72 -1.28 -6.14
C ASP A 492 -3.94 -0.55 -5.58
N VAL A 493 -4.35 0.52 -6.27
CA VAL A 493 -5.59 1.25 -5.98
C VAL A 493 -6.80 0.31 -5.99
N PHE A 494 -6.99 -0.47 -7.05
CA PHE A 494 -8.15 -1.36 -7.19
C PHE A 494 -8.02 -2.68 -6.42
N ALA A 495 -6.81 -3.08 -6.01
CA ALA A 495 -6.62 -4.17 -5.06
C ALA A 495 -7.14 -3.81 -3.65
N GLY A 496 -7.01 -2.54 -3.23
CA GLY A 496 -7.42 -1.98 -1.93
C GLY A 496 -8.93 -1.82 -1.71
N ALA A 497 -9.77 -2.58 -2.42
CA ALA A 497 -11.25 -2.51 -2.39
C ALA A 497 -11.86 -1.17 -2.86
N ALA A 498 -11.06 -0.20 -3.29
CA ALA A 498 -11.56 0.99 -3.97
C ALA A 498 -12.26 0.57 -5.27
N THR A 499 -13.44 1.11 -5.53
CA THR A 499 -14.15 0.91 -6.81
C THR A 499 -14.24 2.19 -7.63
N LYS A 500 -13.80 3.32 -7.04
CA LYS A 500 -13.89 4.66 -7.60
C LYS A 500 -12.68 5.48 -7.18
N ILE A 501 -12.21 6.32 -8.09
CA ILE A 501 -11.21 7.34 -7.87
C ILE A 501 -11.88 8.68 -8.19
N ARG A 502 -11.66 9.69 -7.36
CA ARG A 502 -12.01 11.07 -7.74
C ARG A 502 -10.75 11.77 -8.20
N TYR A 503 -10.88 12.60 -9.22
CA TYR A 503 -9.79 13.38 -9.76
C TYR A 503 -10.27 14.83 -9.89
N GLU A 504 -9.52 15.77 -9.34
CA GLU A 504 -9.76 17.19 -9.47
C GLU A 504 -8.63 17.81 -10.30
N TYR A 505 -9.02 18.59 -11.31
CA TYR A 505 -8.10 19.36 -12.13
C TYR A 505 -8.49 20.84 -12.06
N ASP A 506 -7.48 21.72 -12.00
CA ASP A 506 -7.64 23.16 -11.80
C ASP A 506 -8.41 23.47 -10.51
N PHE A 507 -7.70 23.77 -9.42
CA PHE A 507 -8.34 24.07 -8.14
C PHE A 507 -9.14 25.39 -8.15
N GLY A 508 -8.93 26.25 -9.14
CA GLY A 508 -9.72 27.45 -9.37
C GLY A 508 -11.09 27.14 -9.98
N ALA A 509 -11.10 26.40 -11.09
CA ALA A 509 -12.33 25.98 -11.78
C ALA A 509 -13.02 24.75 -11.15
N SER A 510 -12.26 23.95 -10.40
CA SER A 510 -12.64 22.72 -9.72
C SER A 510 -13.27 21.68 -10.65
N TRP A 511 -12.53 21.23 -11.66
CA TRP A 511 -13.00 20.19 -12.59
C TRP A 511 -12.93 18.80 -11.96
N TRP A 512 -14.06 18.38 -11.37
CA TRP A 512 -14.17 17.07 -10.72
C TRP A 512 -14.57 15.95 -11.68
N HIS A 513 -13.82 14.85 -11.63
CA HIS A 513 -14.10 13.61 -12.33
C HIS A 513 -14.35 12.47 -11.35
N GLU A 514 -15.24 11.56 -11.73
CA GLU A 514 -15.38 10.24 -11.13
C GLU A 514 -14.86 9.20 -12.12
N ILE A 515 -13.85 8.44 -11.70
CA ILE A 515 -13.22 7.36 -12.48
C ILE A 515 -13.65 6.04 -11.86
N THR A 516 -14.27 5.18 -12.65
CA THR A 516 -14.82 3.89 -12.19
C THR A 516 -14.22 2.74 -12.97
N LEU A 517 -13.74 1.71 -12.27
CA LEU A 517 -13.35 0.44 -12.88
C LEU A 517 -14.61 -0.34 -13.31
N GLU A 518 -14.79 -0.53 -14.62
CA GLU A 518 -15.91 -1.30 -15.16
C GLU A 518 -15.54 -2.77 -15.36
N ARG A 519 -14.31 -3.06 -15.78
CA ARG A 519 -13.85 -4.42 -16.11
C ARG A 519 -12.33 -4.52 -16.09
N THR A 520 -11.82 -5.69 -15.71
CA THR A 520 -10.43 -6.11 -15.96
C THR A 520 -10.42 -7.15 -17.09
N THR A 521 -9.55 -6.97 -18.09
CA THR A 521 -9.39 -7.87 -19.23
C THR A 521 -7.92 -8.25 -19.42
N GLN A 522 -7.67 -9.34 -20.14
CA GLN A 522 -6.34 -9.66 -20.61
C GLN A 522 -5.89 -8.65 -21.67
N ARG A 523 -4.60 -8.31 -21.66
CA ARG A 523 -3.98 -7.43 -22.64
C ARG A 523 -3.99 -8.06 -24.03
N ASP A 524 -4.37 -7.26 -25.02
CA ASP A 524 -4.23 -7.62 -26.43
C ASP A 524 -2.97 -6.94 -26.96
N HIS A 525 -1.94 -7.72 -27.29
CA HIS A 525 -0.66 -7.19 -27.78
C HIS A 525 -0.77 -6.58 -29.19
N GLY A 526 -1.90 -6.74 -29.89
CA GLY A 526 -2.18 -6.04 -31.14
C GLY A 526 -2.76 -4.63 -30.96
N ILE A 527 -3.05 -4.21 -29.72
CA ILE A 527 -3.62 -2.90 -29.39
C ILE A 527 -2.57 -2.03 -28.72
N THR A 528 -2.45 -0.79 -29.19
CA THR A 528 -1.72 0.27 -28.49
C THR A 528 -2.61 0.85 -27.39
N TYR A 529 -2.13 0.84 -26.15
CA TYR A 529 -2.81 1.46 -25.00
C TYR A 529 -2.02 2.68 -24.55
N PRO A 530 -2.63 3.73 -23.97
CA PRO A 530 -4.06 3.89 -23.66
C PRO A 530 -4.95 3.98 -24.92
N LEU A 531 -6.20 3.51 -24.80
CA LEU A 531 -7.17 3.55 -25.91
C LEU A 531 -8.54 4.00 -25.43
N CYS A 532 -9.08 5.07 -26.02
CA CYS A 532 -10.48 5.46 -25.85
C CYS A 532 -11.39 4.60 -26.76
N THR A 533 -12.43 4.00 -26.17
CA THR A 533 -13.35 3.06 -26.83
C THR A 533 -14.78 3.56 -26.88
N GLY A 534 -15.10 4.66 -26.19
CA GLY A 534 -16.42 5.25 -26.24
C GLY A 534 -16.48 6.56 -25.46
N PHE A 535 -17.48 7.37 -25.77
CA PHE A 535 -17.65 8.69 -25.17
C PHE A 535 -19.11 9.13 -25.18
N SER A 536 -19.39 10.23 -24.49
CA SER A 536 -20.63 11.01 -24.57
C SER A 536 -20.31 12.46 -24.24
N GLY A 537 -20.92 13.38 -24.98
CA GLY A 537 -20.78 14.82 -24.78
C GLY A 537 -19.40 15.37 -25.19
N ASP A 538 -19.39 16.61 -25.63
CA ASP A 538 -18.19 17.34 -25.99
C ASP A 538 -17.46 17.82 -24.73
N SER A 539 -16.15 18.04 -24.81
CA SER A 539 -15.37 18.48 -23.66
C SER A 539 -15.61 19.95 -23.36
N PRO A 540 -15.72 20.37 -22.09
CA PRO A 540 -15.74 21.80 -21.78
C PRO A 540 -14.41 22.45 -22.14
N ILE A 541 -14.47 23.72 -22.53
CA ILE A 541 -13.27 24.54 -22.73
C ILE A 541 -12.63 24.82 -21.38
N GLU A 542 -11.33 24.61 -21.30
CA GLU A 542 -10.52 24.81 -20.09
C GLU A 542 -10.63 26.25 -19.57
N TYR A 543 -10.37 27.23 -20.45
CA TYR A 543 -10.42 28.66 -20.14
C TYR A 543 -11.70 29.33 -20.65
N TRP A 544 -12.85 28.87 -20.16
CA TRP A 544 -14.09 29.56 -20.53
C TRP A 544 -14.13 30.98 -19.96
N SER A 545 -14.40 31.97 -20.82
CA SER A 545 -14.51 33.38 -20.47
C SER A 545 -15.83 33.97 -20.97
N GLU A 546 -16.50 34.78 -20.14
CA GLU A 546 -17.67 35.57 -20.58
C GLU A 546 -17.28 36.62 -21.65
N ASP A 547 -16.04 37.11 -21.60
CA ASP A 547 -15.53 38.15 -22.49
C ASP A 547 -15.08 37.60 -23.86
N ASP A 548 -14.75 36.30 -23.92
CA ASP A 548 -14.41 35.58 -25.16
C ASP A 548 -15.01 34.16 -25.14
N PRO A 549 -16.34 34.04 -25.37
CA PRO A 549 -17.03 32.77 -25.25
C PRO A 549 -16.66 31.86 -26.42
N GLN A 550 -15.88 30.83 -26.12
CA GLN A 550 -15.62 29.73 -27.04
C GLN A 550 -16.72 28.66 -26.89
N GLU A 551 -17.02 27.94 -27.99
CA GLU A 551 -17.90 26.76 -27.95
C GLU A 551 -17.07 25.48 -27.91
N PRO A 552 -17.48 24.45 -27.14
CA PRO A 552 -16.86 23.13 -27.17
C PRO A 552 -16.73 22.56 -28.58
N GLU A 553 -15.54 22.11 -28.96
CA GLU A 553 -15.38 21.37 -30.21
C GLU A 553 -15.99 19.96 -30.09
N PRO A 554 -16.59 19.42 -31.18
CA PRO A 554 -17.10 18.06 -31.19
C PRO A 554 -16.01 17.05 -30.80
N PHE A 555 -16.32 16.14 -29.88
CA PHE A 555 -15.33 15.15 -29.44
C PHE A 555 -14.93 14.22 -30.60
N ASP A 556 -13.63 14.23 -30.97
CA ASP A 556 -13.06 13.35 -31.99
C ASP A 556 -12.31 12.16 -31.35
N LEU A 557 -12.95 10.99 -31.40
CA LEU A 557 -12.39 9.74 -30.89
C LEU A 557 -11.10 9.32 -31.64
N THR A 558 -11.01 9.61 -32.94
CA THR A 558 -9.87 9.22 -33.77
C THR A 558 -8.66 10.10 -33.47
N GLU A 559 -8.88 11.41 -33.34
CA GLU A 559 -7.85 12.36 -32.91
C GLU A 559 -7.34 12.03 -31.51
N THR A 560 -8.26 11.84 -30.57
CA THR A 560 -7.95 11.49 -29.18
C THR A 560 -7.08 10.24 -29.12
N ASN A 561 -7.45 9.18 -29.85
CA ASN A 561 -6.66 7.94 -29.87
C ASN A 561 -5.28 8.11 -30.53
N ARG A 562 -5.11 9.09 -31.42
CA ARG A 562 -3.78 9.39 -31.99
C ARG A 562 -2.89 10.06 -30.95
N HIS A 563 -3.43 11.01 -30.17
CA HIS A 563 -2.71 11.65 -29.07
C HIS A 563 -2.42 10.66 -27.93
N LEU A 564 -3.36 9.78 -27.59
CA LEU A 564 -3.10 8.72 -26.59
C LEU A 564 -1.99 7.77 -27.05
N ALA A 565 -1.90 7.46 -28.34
CA ALA A 565 -0.83 6.62 -28.86
C ALA A 565 0.55 7.31 -28.79
N SER A 566 0.61 8.65 -28.83
CA SER A 566 1.88 9.37 -28.74
C SER A 566 2.50 9.37 -27.34
N LEU A 567 1.72 9.08 -26.28
CA LEU A 567 2.26 8.87 -24.94
C LEU A 567 3.26 7.70 -24.87
N ASN A 568 3.20 6.75 -25.81
CA ASN A 568 4.15 5.64 -25.88
C ASN A 568 5.40 5.95 -26.71
N SER A 569 5.32 6.90 -27.66
CA SER A 569 6.43 7.23 -28.56
C SER A 569 7.52 8.08 -27.90
N THR A 570 7.20 8.73 -26.78
CA THR A 570 8.19 9.44 -25.94
C THR A 570 8.99 8.51 -25.04
N GLY A 571 8.66 7.21 -24.98
CA GLY A 571 9.30 6.24 -24.08
C GLY A 571 10.43 5.39 -24.68
N ASP A 572 10.54 5.28 -26.01
CA ASP A 572 11.51 4.38 -26.66
C ASP A 572 12.78 5.08 -27.20
N GLU A 573 12.76 6.41 -27.36
CA GLU A 573 13.95 7.18 -27.82
C GLU A 573 14.63 7.98 -26.68
N ASP A 574 13.95 8.27 -25.57
CA ASP A 574 14.39 9.24 -24.54
C ASP A 574 14.38 8.70 -23.09
N ARG A 575 14.55 7.38 -22.86
CA ARG A 575 14.78 6.82 -21.50
C ARG A 575 16.08 6.03 -21.37
#